data_AF-A0A1J3G2H9-F1
#
_entry.id   AF-A0A1J3G2H9-F1
#
_cell.length_a   1.000
_cell.length_b   1.000
_cell.length_c   1.000
_cell.angle_alpha   90.00
_cell.angle_beta   90.00
_cell.angle_gamma   90.00
#
_symmetry.space_group_name_H-M   'P 1'
#
loop_
_entity.id
_entity.type
_entity.pdbx_description
1 polymer ?
#
loop_
_entity_poly.entity_id
_entity_poly.type
_entity_poly.pdbx_seq_one_letter_code
_entity_poly.pdbx_strand_id
1 'polypeptide(L)'
;DLSNNNLSGSIPGYFANFSSLDYLNLSVNNFEGRVPTEGIFQNDTIVSIFGNKNLCGGGIKELKLKPCFVPEPVIRTKHSVMLKKVVIGVSLS
;
A
#
# COMPACT_ATOMS: atom_id res chain seq x y z
N ASP A 1 -23.97 3.51 -2.95
CA ASP A 1 -23.86 2.27 -2.18
C ASP A 1 -23.35 1.16 -3.10
N LEU A 2 -22.32 0.44 -2.70
CA LEU A 2 -21.74 -0.72 -3.40
C LEU A 2 -21.58 -1.92 -2.44
N SER A 3 -22.27 -1.93 -1.30
CA SER A 3 -22.19 -2.98 -0.30
C SER A 3 -22.86 -4.29 -0.74
N ASN A 4 -22.56 -5.39 -0.04
CA ASN A 4 -23.19 -6.70 -0.24
C ASN A 4 -23.07 -7.23 -1.68
N ASN A 5 -21.88 -7.12 -2.25
CA ASN A 5 -21.58 -7.62 -3.57
C ASN A 5 -20.38 -8.59 -3.50
N ASN A 6 -20.01 -9.13 -4.66
CA ASN A 6 -18.83 -9.98 -4.80
C ASN A 6 -17.69 -9.22 -5.52
N LEU A 7 -17.57 -7.91 -5.28
CA LEU A 7 -16.49 -7.09 -5.84
C LEU A 7 -15.17 -7.48 -5.19
N SER A 8 -14.10 -7.55 -5.99
CA SER A 8 -12.79 -8.04 -5.55
C SER A 8 -11.66 -7.15 -6.06
N GLY A 9 -10.44 -7.41 -5.57
CA GLY A 9 -9.25 -6.64 -5.89
C GLY A 9 -9.03 -5.47 -4.93
N SER A 10 -8.14 -4.55 -5.28
CA SER A 10 -7.86 -3.37 -4.45
C SER A 10 -8.95 -2.32 -4.56
N ILE A 11 -9.12 -1.53 -3.49
CA ILE A 11 -9.97 -0.33 -3.54
C ILE A 11 -9.26 0.70 -4.43
N PRO A 12 -9.84 1.12 -5.56
CA PRO A 12 -9.27 2.11 -6.44
C PRO A 12 -9.03 3.45 -5.75
N GLY A 13 -7.82 4.01 -5.91
CA GLY A 13 -7.45 5.28 -5.29
C GLY A 13 -8.26 6.48 -5.78
N TYR A 14 -8.84 6.42 -6.99
CA TYR A 14 -9.65 7.53 -7.53
C TYR A 14 -10.92 7.80 -6.70
N PHE A 15 -11.39 6.84 -5.90
CA PHE A 15 -12.49 7.09 -4.97
C PHE A 15 -12.16 8.22 -3.98
N ALA A 16 -10.88 8.44 -3.67
CA ALA A 16 -10.42 9.55 -2.83
C ALA A 16 -10.81 10.93 -3.41
N ASN A 17 -10.92 11.03 -4.75
CA ASN A 17 -11.18 12.30 -5.43
C ASN A 17 -12.66 12.67 -5.48
N PHE A 18 -13.57 11.80 -5.02
CA PHE A 18 -14.99 12.10 -5.00
C PHE A 18 -15.36 12.92 -3.76
N SER A 19 -14.95 14.19 -3.76
CA SER A 19 -15.15 15.11 -2.63
C SER A 19 -16.62 15.49 -2.38
N SER A 20 -17.50 15.34 -3.38
CA SER A 20 -18.94 15.61 -3.26
C SER A 20 -19.75 14.40 -2.77
N LEU A 21 -19.09 13.28 -2.43
CA LEU A 21 -19.76 12.06 -2.04
C LEU A 21 -20.06 12.11 -0.54
N ASP A 22 -21.35 12.10 -0.18
CA ASP A 22 -21.77 12.13 1.23
C ASP A 22 -21.45 10.82 1.97
N TYR A 23 -21.57 9.70 1.27
CA TYR A 23 -21.37 8.37 1.85
C TYR A 23 -21.02 7.31 0.81
N LEU A 24 -19.94 6.57 1.05
CA LEU A 24 -19.49 5.45 0.24
C LEU A 24 -19.48 4.16 1.06
N ASN A 25 -20.44 3.29 0.79
CA ASN A 25 -20.51 1.97 1.40
C ASN A 25 -19.88 0.91 0.47
N LEU A 26 -18.74 0.35 0.89
CA LEU A 26 -18.03 -0.77 0.25
C LEU A 26 -18.09 -2.04 1.11
N SER A 27 -18.91 -2.05 2.15
CA SER A 27 -18.95 -3.14 3.12
C SER A 27 -19.41 -4.47 2.51
N VAL A 28 -19.01 -5.57 3.13
CA VAL A 28 -19.43 -6.93 2.74
C VAL A 28 -19.15 -7.20 1.25
N ASN A 29 -17.89 -7.07 0.88
CA ASN A 29 -17.32 -7.42 -0.43
C ASN A 29 -16.05 -8.26 -0.22
N ASN A 30 -15.30 -8.49 -1.30
CA ASN A 30 -14.06 -9.27 -1.32
C ASN A 30 -12.85 -8.37 -1.64
N PHE A 31 -12.88 -7.09 -1.25
CA PHE A 31 -11.76 -6.19 -1.45
C PHE A 31 -10.54 -6.59 -0.60
N GLU A 32 -9.35 -6.32 -1.13
CA GLU A 32 -8.09 -6.74 -0.55
C GLU A 32 -6.98 -5.68 -0.68
N GLY A 33 -5.94 -5.81 0.15
CA GLY A 33 -4.78 -4.94 0.10
C GLY A 33 -4.93 -3.64 0.91
N ARG A 34 -4.09 -2.66 0.60
CA ARG A 34 -4.01 -1.40 1.36
C ARG A 34 -5.20 -0.49 1.02
N VAL A 35 -5.89 -0.01 2.05
CA VAL A 35 -6.91 1.04 1.90
C VAL A 35 -6.24 2.38 1.55
N PRO A 36 -6.76 3.16 0.59
CA PRO A 36 -6.28 4.51 0.31
C PRO A 36 -6.27 5.40 1.56
N THR A 37 -5.35 6.36 1.61
CA THR A 37 -5.15 7.24 2.79
C THR A 37 -5.57 8.69 2.54
N GLU A 38 -6.05 8.99 1.34
CA GLU A 38 -6.34 10.34 0.88
C GLU A 38 -7.84 10.59 0.73
N GLY A 39 -8.21 11.87 0.72
CA GLY A 39 -9.57 12.31 0.41
C GLY A 39 -10.61 11.73 1.35
N ILE A 40 -11.70 11.18 0.79
CA ILE A 40 -12.82 10.63 1.59
C ILE A 40 -12.40 9.50 2.53
N PHE A 41 -11.28 8.80 2.27
CA PHE A 41 -10.77 7.74 3.13
C PHE A 41 -10.08 8.24 4.41
N GLN A 42 -9.97 9.56 4.59
CA GLN A 42 -9.56 10.18 5.86
C GLN A 42 -10.72 10.34 6.84
N ASN A 43 -11.96 10.03 6.44
CA ASN A 43 -13.15 10.16 7.26
C ASN A 43 -13.91 8.82 7.33
N ASP A 44 -13.82 8.14 8.46
CA ASP A 44 -14.49 6.86 8.73
C ASP A 44 -16.02 6.97 8.81
N THR A 45 -16.56 8.18 9.01
CA THR A 45 -18.01 8.41 8.95
C THR A 45 -18.55 8.42 7.52
N ILE A 46 -17.71 8.72 6.53
CA ILE A 46 -18.10 8.82 5.10
C ILE A 46 -17.87 7.48 4.38
N VAL A 47 -16.90 6.68 4.82
CA VAL A 47 -16.53 5.43 4.13
C VAL A 47 -16.70 4.21 5.04
N SER A 48 -17.55 3.28 4.60
CA SER A 48 -17.72 1.98 5.26
C SER A 48 -17.05 0.87 4.46
N ILE A 49 -16.08 0.18 5.07
CA ILE A 49 -15.33 -0.93 4.45
C ILE A 49 -15.43 -2.24 5.26
N PHE A 50 -16.30 -2.31 6.27
CA PHE A 50 -16.39 -3.50 7.13
C PHE A 50 -16.73 -4.77 6.32
N GLY A 51 -16.34 -5.94 6.82
CA GLY A 51 -16.64 -7.21 6.16
C GLY A 51 -15.68 -7.60 5.03
N ASN A 52 -14.76 -6.72 4.60
CA ASN A 52 -13.70 -7.04 3.65
C ASN A 52 -12.45 -7.59 4.37
N LYS A 53 -12.37 -8.92 4.50
CA LYS A 53 -11.39 -9.62 5.38
C LYS A 53 -9.92 -9.40 5.04
N ASN A 54 -9.61 -9.10 3.78
CA ASN A 54 -8.24 -9.00 3.26
C ASN A 54 -7.73 -7.57 3.15
N LEU A 55 -8.50 -6.58 3.63
CA LEU A 55 -8.03 -5.21 3.74
C LEU A 55 -7.00 -5.07 4.88
N CYS A 56 -6.07 -4.15 4.68
CA CYS A 56 -5.03 -3.82 5.64
C CYS A 56 -4.66 -2.33 5.52
N GLY A 57 -3.88 -1.84 6.47
CA GLY A 57 -3.41 -0.45 6.48
C GLY A 57 -4.57 0.53 6.69
N GLY A 58 -4.68 1.53 5.82
CA GLY A 58 -5.56 2.68 6.05
C GLY A 58 -4.84 3.78 6.83
N GLY A 59 -5.07 5.03 6.41
CA GLY A 59 -4.42 6.21 6.99
C GLY A 59 -4.99 6.61 8.35
N ILE A 60 -6.13 6.02 8.73
CA ILE A 60 -6.87 6.39 9.93
C ILE A 60 -6.98 5.22 10.90
N LYS A 61 -6.68 5.51 12.18
CA LYS A 61 -6.70 4.53 13.28
C LYS A 61 -8.11 3.97 13.52
N GLU A 62 -9.13 4.78 13.26
CA GLU A 62 -10.54 4.48 13.42
C GLU A 62 -11.03 3.26 12.62
N LEU A 63 -10.44 2.95 11.46
CA LEU A 63 -10.84 1.78 10.66
C LEU A 63 -10.41 0.43 11.28
N LYS A 64 -9.57 0.45 12.34
CA LYS A 64 -9.12 -0.73 13.11
C LYS A 64 -8.61 -1.89 12.25
N LEU A 65 -7.93 -1.56 11.15
CA LEU A 65 -7.34 -2.56 10.26
C LEU A 65 -5.96 -3.00 10.75
N LYS A 66 -5.60 -4.25 10.45
CA LYS A 66 -4.22 -4.73 10.63
C LYS A 66 -3.26 -3.99 9.69
N PRO A 67 -2.00 -3.73 10.10
CA PRO A 67 -0.99 -3.23 9.18
C PRO A 67 -0.82 -4.14 7.96
N CYS A 68 -0.55 -3.57 6.80
CA CYS A 68 -0.18 -4.36 5.63
C CYS A 68 1.22 -4.93 5.81
N PHE A 69 1.38 -6.22 5.51
CA PHE A 69 2.71 -6.81 5.39
C PHE A 69 3.37 -6.28 4.12
N VAL A 70 4.28 -5.33 4.28
CA VAL A 70 5.21 -4.95 3.21
C VAL A 70 6.43 -5.83 3.43
N PRO A 71 6.74 -6.80 2.55
CA PRO A 71 8.01 -7.50 2.67
C PRO A 71 9.11 -6.46 2.67
N GLU A 72 10.02 -6.54 3.65
CA GLU A 72 11.18 -5.65 3.69
C GLU A 72 11.86 -5.65 2.32
N PRO A 73 12.32 -4.48 1.83
CA PRO A 73 13.13 -4.47 0.63
C PRO A 73 14.30 -5.41 0.90
N VAL A 74 14.38 -6.51 0.15
CA VAL A 74 15.58 -7.35 0.14
C VAL A 74 16.71 -6.42 -0.23
N ILE A 75 17.53 -6.03 0.76
CA ILE A 75 18.79 -5.37 0.51
C ILE A 75 19.59 -6.40 -0.27
N ARG A 76 19.57 -6.32 -1.61
CA ARG A 76 20.57 -6.98 -2.44
C ARG A 76 21.87 -6.28 -2.08
N THR A 77 22.58 -6.79 -1.08
CA THR A 77 24.00 -6.56 -0.97
C THR A 77 24.57 -6.96 -2.31
N LYS A 78 25.02 -5.97 -3.10
CA LYS A 78 25.83 -6.27 -4.28
C LYS A 78 26.97 -7.13 -3.76
N HIS A 79 27.01 -8.38 -4.19
CA HIS A 79 28.20 -9.20 -4.06
C HIS A 79 29.36 -8.35 -4.58
N SER A 80 30.24 -7.94 -3.68
CA SER A 80 31.41 -7.15 -4.02
C SER A 80 32.26 -8.04 -4.92
N VAL A 81 32.18 -7.84 -6.24
CA VAL A 81 33.17 -8.39 -7.15
C VAL A 81 34.47 -7.70 -6.77
N MET A 82 35.34 -8.46 -6.11
CA MET A 82 36.65 -7.99 -5.68
C MET A 82 37.45 -7.63 -6.94
N LEU A 83 37.49 -6.34 -7.28
CA LEU A 83 38.37 -5.83 -8.32
C LEU A 83 39.81 -5.94 -7.79
N LYS A 84 40.53 -6.99 -8.19
CA LYS A 84 41.99 -7.08 -8.02
C LYS A 84 42.61 -5.94 -8.84
N LYS A 85 43.03 -4.86 -8.18
CA LYS A 85 43.85 -3.81 -8.81
C LYS A 85 45.28 -4.36 -8.97
N VAL A 86 45.74 -4.48 -10.22
CA VAL A 86 47.16 -4.70 -10.54
C VAL A 86 47.80 -3.33 -10.66
N VAL A 87 48.82 -3.05 -9.85
CA VAL A 87 49.62 -1.83 -9.93
C VAL A 87 50.92 -2.18 -10.64
N ILE A 88 51.13 -1.65 -11.84
CA ILE A 88 52.42 -1.70 -12.54
C ILE A 88 53.13 -0.39 -12.20
N GLY A 89 54.15 -0.47 -11.35
CA GLY A 89 55.03 0.66 -11.06
C GLY A 89 56.03 0.83 -12.19
N VAL A 90 56.08 2.01 -12.80
CA VAL A 90 57.17 2.39 -13.71
C VAL A 90 57.97 3.47 -12.99
N SER A 91 59.20 3.14 -12.60
CA SER A 91 60.15 4.11 -12.06
C SER A 91 60.76 4.89 -13.21
N LEU A 92 60.68 6.23 -13.17
CA LEU A 92 61.49 7.10 -14.00
C LEU A 92 62.77 7.40 -13.22
N SER A 93 63.91 7.00 -13.79
CA SER A 93 65.26 7.33 -13.33
C SER A 93 65.72 8.67 -13.89
#